data_AF-A0A8B9IYA7-F1
#
_entry.id   AF-A0A8B9IYA7-F1
#
_cell.length_a   1.000
_cell.length_b   1.000
_cell.length_c   1.000
_cell.angle_alpha   90.00
_cell.angle_beta   90.00
_cell.angle_gamma   90.00
#
_symmetry.space_group_name_H-M   'P 1'
#
loop_
_entity.id
_entity.type
_entity.pdbx_description
1 polymer ?
#
loop_
_entity_poly.entity_id
_entity_poly.type
_entity_poly.pdbx_seq_one_letter_code
_entity_poly.pdbx_strand_id
1 'polypeptide(L)'
;MELAVRERLFAAERCRDVQALKNAYGLIKSASQGKFAVDSSDNFSTDLYVLCAEQLGCLEMSRDCLEMYFKGRVPVNQFLGRAYLCQGQLHTPLSTDNLKAFEKFVQSFMKAIDFAAHDQRYYFLIYNASVLYWKLVRPYLKPGFRYCLIPSLSQIVKVLNQTEEQDHEWRAELMINLLECFLDASKLKEAEEFSSAAAIFIKENVPDKFSQIFSLMVMLSHFLNALSLGSKRLHTDLAKAEMGK
;
A
#
# COMPACT_ATOMS: atom_id res chain seq x y z
N MET A 1 1.05 -8.83 -33.91
CA MET A 1 0.92 -9.70 -32.72
C MET A 1 0.44 -8.95 -31.49
N GLU A 2 1.02 -7.80 -31.17
CA GLU A 2 0.67 -7.00 -29.99
C GLU A 2 -0.83 -6.65 -29.88
N LEU A 3 -1.47 -6.21 -30.98
CA LEU A 3 -2.91 -5.92 -30.99
C LEU A 3 -3.75 -7.12 -30.53
N ALA A 4 -3.42 -8.31 -31.05
CA ALA A 4 -4.09 -9.56 -30.69
C ALA A 4 -3.90 -9.94 -29.20
N VAL A 5 -2.76 -9.58 -28.58
CA VAL A 5 -2.57 -9.75 -27.13
C VAL A 5 -3.45 -8.77 -26.37
N ARG A 6 -3.45 -7.49 -26.75
CA ARG A 6 -4.25 -6.44 -26.09
C ARG A 6 -5.75 -6.73 -26.14
N GLU A 7 -6.28 -7.17 -27.29
CA GLU A 7 -7.70 -7.55 -27.43
C GLU A 7 -8.08 -8.70 -26.49
N ARG A 8 -7.20 -9.70 -26.34
CA ARG A 8 -7.42 -10.83 -25.44
C ARG A 8 -7.33 -10.43 -23.98
N LEU A 9 -6.39 -9.54 -23.61
CA LEU A 9 -6.30 -9.00 -22.25
C LEU A 9 -7.54 -8.16 -21.92
N PHE A 10 -8.02 -7.36 -22.86
CA PHE A 10 -9.26 -6.60 -22.69
C PHE A 10 -10.49 -7.51 -22.52
N ALA A 11 -10.60 -8.57 -23.32
CA ALA A 11 -11.65 -9.57 -23.16
C ALA A 11 -11.56 -10.31 -21.80
N ALA A 12 -10.34 -10.66 -21.38
CA ALA A 12 -10.07 -11.27 -20.08
C ALA A 12 -10.54 -10.39 -18.93
N GLU A 13 -10.22 -9.10 -18.96
CA GLU A 13 -10.62 -8.15 -17.92
C GLU A 13 -12.13 -7.93 -17.90
N ARG A 14 -12.72 -7.59 -19.06
CA ARG A 14 -14.13 -7.20 -19.16
C ARG A 14 -15.08 -8.36 -18.88
N CYS A 15 -14.76 -9.56 -19.36
CA CYS A 15 -15.63 -10.73 -19.30
C CYS A 15 -15.19 -11.75 -18.24
N ARG A 16 -14.13 -11.47 -17.46
CA ARG A 16 -13.45 -12.45 -16.59
C ARG A 16 -13.08 -13.74 -17.33
N ASP A 17 -12.70 -13.60 -18.60
CA ASP A 17 -12.41 -14.72 -19.49
C ASP A 17 -11.00 -15.27 -19.24
N VAL A 18 -10.94 -16.32 -18.43
CA VAL A 18 -9.69 -17.03 -18.08
C VAL A 18 -9.03 -17.66 -19.32
N GLN A 19 -9.81 -18.08 -20.32
CA GLN A 19 -9.25 -18.67 -21.53
C GLN A 19 -8.61 -17.60 -22.41
N ALA A 20 -9.24 -16.44 -22.54
CA ALA A 20 -8.62 -15.29 -23.20
C ALA A 20 -7.31 -14.89 -22.52
N LEU A 21 -7.26 -14.90 -21.19
CA LEU A 21 -6.03 -14.65 -20.43
C LEU A 21 -4.94 -15.68 -20.73
N LYS A 22 -5.27 -16.98 -20.70
CA LYS A 22 -4.34 -18.07 -21.05
C LYS A 22 -3.80 -17.93 -22.48
N ASN A 23 -4.67 -17.57 -23.42
CA ASN A 23 -4.30 -17.35 -24.81
C ASN A 23 -3.37 -16.14 -24.95
N ALA A 24 -3.67 -15.02 -24.29
CA ALA A 24 -2.82 -13.82 -24.30
C ALA A 24 -1.41 -14.13 -23.76
N TYR A 25 -1.35 -14.79 -22.60
CA TYR A 25 -0.10 -15.24 -21.99
C TYR A 25 0.68 -16.21 -22.88
N GLY A 26 0.01 -17.17 -23.54
CA GLY A 26 0.67 -18.10 -24.45
C GLY A 26 1.37 -17.39 -25.62
N LEU A 27 0.73 -16.33 -26.14
CA LEU A 27 1.34 -15.46 -27.17
C LEU A 27 2.54 -14.68 -26.61
N ILE A 28 2.39 -14.06 -25.44
CA ILE A 28 3.47 -13.34 -24.74
C ILE A 28 4.69 -14.26 -24.53
N LYS A 29 4.47 -15.47 -24.00
CA LYS A 29 5.53 -16.43 -23.68
C LYS A 29 6.22 -16.98 -24.93
N SER A 30 5.47 -17.17 -26.01
CA SER A 30 6.04 -17.63 -27.27
C SER A 30 6.91 -16.55 -27.93
N ALA A 31 6.49 -15.28 -27.84
CA ALA A 31 7.26 -14.13 -28.30
C ALA A 31 8.56 -13.95 -27.51
N SER A 32 8.51 -14.09 -26.17
CA SER A 32 9.70 -13.94 -25.31
C SER A 32 10.75 -15.03 -25.52
N GLN A 33 10.35 -16.22 -25.99
CA GLN A 33 11.23 -17.35 -26.32
C GLN A 33 11.84 -17.26 -27.73
N GLY A 34 11.57 -16.19 -28.49
CA GLY A 34 12.11 -16.02 -29.84
C GLY A 34 11.50 -16.94 -30.90
N LYS A 35 10.36 -17.60 -30.61
CA LYS A 35 9.69 -18.51 -31.58
C LYS A 35 9.10 -17.80 -32.81
N PHE A 36 9.11 -16.47 -32.83
CA PHE A 36 8.65 -15.63 -33.94
C PHE A 36 9.76 -14.77 -34.55
N ALA A 37 11.03 -15.11 -34.32
CA ALA A 37 12.17 -14.41 -34.90
C ALA A 37 12.35 -14.79 -36.38
N VAL A 38 11.53 -14.19 -37.25
CA VAL A 38 11.89 -13.90 -38.63
C VAL A 38 11.58 -12.41 -38.83
N ASP A 39 12.64 -11.65 -39.11
CA ASP A 39 12.69 -10.22 -39.41
C ASP A 39 12.43 -9.24 -38.24
N SER A 40 13.56 -8.79 -37.70
CA SER A 40 13.73 -7.77 -36.68
C SER A 40 13.11 -6.41 -37.07
N SER A 41 11.96 -6.10 -36.48
CA SER A 41 11.42 -4.75 -36.28
C SER A 41 10.34 -4.71 -35.21
N ASP A 42 9.60 -5.80 -35.01
CA ASP A 42 8.52 -5.87 -34.02
C ASP A 42 9.09 -6.21 -32.62
N ASN A 43 9.80 -5.26 -32.02
CA ASN A 43 10.13 -5.31 -30.59
C ASN A 43 8.82 -5.36 -29.79
N PHE A 44 8.50 -6.53 -29.26
CA PHE A 44 7.32 -6.76 -28.42
C PHE A 44 7.38 -5.85 -27.18
N SER A 45 6.36 -5.01 -26.96
CA SER A 45 6.36 -4.09 -25.83
C SER A 45 6.41 -4.84 -24.50
N THR A 46 7.38 -4.51 -23.66
CA THR A 46 7.53 -5.06 -22.30
C THR A 46 6.33 -4.74 -21.41
N ASP A 47 5.55 -3.73 -21.77
CA ASP A 47 4.34 -3.32 -21.05
C ASP A 47 3.28 -4.44 -21.04
N LEU A 48 3.27 -5.29 -22.08
CA LEU A 48 2.34 -6.41 -22.21
C LEU A 48 2.56 -7.48 -21.13
N TYR A 49 3.78 -7.62 -20.61
CA TYR A 49 4.03 -8.46 -19.44
C TYR A 49 3.28 -7.94 -18.22
N VAL A 50 3.34 -6.63 -17.98
CA VAL A 50 2.68 -6.00 -16.84
C VAL A 50 1.16 -6.04 -16.99
N LEU A 51 0.64 -5.71 -18.17
CA LEU A 51 -0.80 -5.77 -18.46
C LEU A 51 -1.38 -7.19 -18.28
N CYS A 52 -0.60 -8.23 -18.63
CA CYS A 52 -0.98 -9.61 -18.37
C CYS A 52 -0.90 -9.97 -16.88
N ALA A 53 0.10 -9.48 -16.17
CA ALA A 53 0.27 -9.74 -14.75
C ALA A 53 -0.85 -9.13 -13.90
N GLU A 54 -1.33 -7.95 -14.26
CA GLU A 54 -2.42 -7.22 -13.58
C GLU A 54 -3.75 -7.94 -13.58
N GLN A 55 -3.96 -8.86 -14.54
CA GLN A 55 -5.22 -9.60 -14.63
C GLN A 55 -5.48 -10.44 -13.38
N LEU A 56 -4.41 -10.87 -12.68
CA LEU A 56 -4.40 -11.60 -11.39
C LEU A 56 -5.33 -12.82 -11.30
N GLY A 57 -6.01 -13.21 -12.38
CA GLY A 57 -6.88 -14.38 -12.47
C GLY A 57 -6.12 -15.70 -12.47
N CYS A 58 -4.80 -15.66 -12.63
CA CYS A 58 -3.91 -16.81 -12.46
C CYS A 58 -2.54 -16.34 -11.92
N LEU A 59 -2.28 -16.62 -10.64
CA LEU A 59 -1.07 -16.15 -9.96
C LEU A 59 0.24 -16.65 -10.58
N GLU A 60 0.23 -17.86 -11.15
CA GLU A 60 1.40 -18.43 -11.82
C GLU A 60 1.77 -17.64 -13.08
N MET A 61 0.76 -17.27 -13.88
CA MET A 61 0.96 -16.49 -15.10
C MET A 61 1.41 -15.08 -14.76
N SER A 62 0.80 -14.46 -13.75
CA SER A 62 1.24 -13.14 -13.26
C SER A 62 2.69 -13.17 -12.78
N ARG A 63 3.10 -14.22 -12.05
CA ARG A 63 4.49 -14.39 -11.61
C ARG A 63 5.46 -14.52 -12.79
N ASP A 64 5.17 -15.40 -13.74
CA ASP A 64 6.02 -15.64 -14.91
C ASP A 64 6.14 -14.37 -15.79
N CYS A 65 5.04 -13.62 -15.96
CA CYS A 65 5.05 -12.33 -16.63
C CYS A 65 5.95 -11.30 -15.93
N LEU A 66 5.87 -11.20 -14.61
CA LEU A 66 6.73 -10.29 -13.85
C LEU A 66 8.20 -10.71 -13.91
N GLU A 67 8.50 -12.01 -13.86
CA GLU A 67 9.86 -12.52 -14.06
C GLU A 67 10.40 -12.15 -15.44
N MET A 68 9.61 -12.29 -16.50
CA MET A 68 9.98 -11.86 -17.85
C MET A 68 10.22 -10.34 -17.94
N TYR A 69 9.35 -9.54 -17.30
CA TYR A 69 9.50 -8.08 -17.27
C TYR A 69 10.80 -7.63 -16.61
N PHE A 70 11.10 -8.16 -15.41
CA PHE A 70 12.28 -7.75 -14.63
C PHE A 70 13.59 -8.38 -15.10
N LYS A 71 13.56 -9.44 -15.93
CA LYS A 71 14.76 -10.04 -16.53
C LYS A 71 15.36 -9.19 -17.65
N GLY A 72 14.53 -8.40 -18.34
CA GLY A 72 14.95 -7.53 -19.44
C GLY A 72 15.47 -6.17 -18.98
N ARG A 73 15.76 -5.29 -19.95
CA ARG A 73 15.98 -3.86 -19.66
C ARG A 73 14.64 -3.23 -19.33
N VAL A 74 14.43 -2.89 -18.07
CA VAL A 74 13.19 -2.32 -17.56
C VAL A 74 13.09 -0.83 -17.94
N PRO A 75 12.09 -0.42 -18.75
CA PRO A 75 11.88 1.00 -19.05
C PRO A 75 11.41 1.76 -17.81
N VAL A 76 11.93 2.98 -17.62
CA VAL A 76 11.51 3.87 -16.51
C VAL A 76 10.25 4.62 -16.93
N ASN A 77 9.12 3.94 -16.83
CA ASN A 77 7.79 4.48 -17.11
C ASN A 77 6.76 3.99 -16.08
N GLN A 78 5.50 4.37 -16.23
CA GLN A 78 4.41 3.95 -15.31
C GLN A 78 4.32 2.44 -15.09
N PHE A 79 4.75 1.60 -16.04
CA PHE A 79 4.67 0.15 -15.93
C PHE A 79 5.64 -0.41 -14.89
N LEU A 80 6.70 0.32 -14.53
CA LEU A 80 7.59 -0.09 -13.44
C LEU A 80 6.86 -0.06 -12.09
N GLY A 81 6.17 1.05 -11.78
CA GLY A 81 5.35 1.16 -10.58
C GLY A 81 4.21 0.12 -10.56
N ARG A 82 3.52 -0.07 -11.69
CA ARG A 82 2.46 -1.08 -11.84
C ARG A 82 2.98 -2.51 -11.66
N ALA A 83 4.17 -2.83 -12.17
CA ALA A 83 4.82 -4.12 -11.97
C ALA A 83 5.15 -4.37 -10.49
N TYR A 84 5.63 -3.35 -9.77
CA TYR A 84 5.83 -3.46 -8.32
C TYR A 84 4.51 -3.71 -7.57
N LEU A 85 3.42 -3.03 -7.93
CA LEU A 85 2.10 -3.30 -7.34
C LEU A 85 1.65 -4.74 -7.58
N CYS A 86 1.83 -5.25 -8.81
CA CYS A 86 1.52 -6.65 -9.13
C CYS A 86 2.36 -7.64 -8.30
N GLN A 87 3.66 -7.39 -8.13
CA GLN A 87 4.51 -8.21 -7.25
C GLN A 87 3.98 -8.23 -5.81
N GLY A 88 3.53 -7.09 -5.30
CA GLY A 88 2.91 -7.01 -3.99
C GLY A 88 1.64 -7.85 -3.90
N GLN A 89 0.78 -7.77 -4.91
CA GLN A 89 -0.49 -8.52 -4.97
C GLN A 89 -0.31 -10.04 -5.00
N LEU A 90 0.81 -10.56 -5.51
CA LEU A 90 1.17 -11.99 -5.39
C LEU A 90 1.37 -12.44 -3.93
N HIS A 91 1.61 -11.50 -3.03
CA HIS A 91 1.79 -11.70 -1.60
C HIS A 91 0.65 -11.08 -0.77
N THR A 92 -0.53 -10.87 -1.39
CA THR A 92 -1.71 -10.32 -0.72
C THR A 92 -1.92 -11.00 0.64
N PRO A 93 -1.95 -10.24 1.75
CA PRO A 93 -2.18 -10.82 3.06
C PRO A 93 -3.62 -11.34 3.15
N LEU A 94 -3.79 -12.65 3.33
CA LEU A 94 -5.10 -13.28 3.54
C LEU A 94 -5.43 -13.45 5.02
N SER A 95 -4.41 -13.54 5.87
CA SER A 95 -4.50 -13.57 7.33
C SER A 95 -3.28 -12.87 7.94
N THR A 96 -3.24 -12.79 9.26
CA THR A 96 -2.12 -12.24 10.02
C THR A 96 -1.02 -13.26 10.34
N ASP A 97 -1.16 -14.51 9.89
CA ASP A 97 -0.28 -15.62 10.30
C ASP A 97 0.99 -15.70 9.45
N ASN A 98 1.01 -15.02 8.30
CA ASN A 98 2.12 -15.03 7.36
C ASN A 98 2.77 -13.65 7.25
N LEU A 99 3.51 -13.26 8.29
CA LEU A 99 4.22 -11.99 8.33
C LEU A 99 5.22 -11.84 7.17
N LYS A 100 5.88 -12.92 6.76
CA LYS A 100 6.84 -12.88 5.64
C LYS A 100 6.18 -12.53 4.31
N ALA A 101 4.97 -13.01 4.04
CA ALA A 101 4.21 -12.60 2.86
C ALA A 101 3.82 -11.13 2.98
N PHE A 102 3.35 -10.69 4.15
CA PHE A 102 3.00 -9.29 4.39
C PHE A 102 4.20 -8.34 4.19
N GLU A 103 5.38 -8.69 4.67
CA GLU A 103 6.60 -7.89 4.47
C GLU A 103 6.95 -7.74 2.98
N LYS A 104 6.83 -8.82 2.20
CA LYS A 104 7.03 -8.76 0.74
C LYS A 104 5.98 -7.90 0.05
N PHE A 105 4.70 -8.04 0.46
CA PHE A 105 3.62 -7.19 -0.01
C PHE A 105 3.93 -5.71 0.25
N VAL A 106 4.28 -5.35 1.49
CA VAL A 106 4.61 -3.96 1.86
C VAL A 106 5.82 -3.47 1.07
N GLN A 107 6.90 -4.26 0.99
CA GLN A 107 8.12 -3.88 0.30
C GLN A 107 7.85 -3.53 -1.17
N SER A 108 7.04 -4.34 -1.86
CA SER A 108 6.66 -4.10 -3.25
C SER A 108 5.81 -2.83 -3.39
N PHE A 109 4.84 -2.59 -2.50
CA PHE A 109 4.04 -1.37 -2.53
C PHE A 109 4.90 -0.11 -2.27
N MET A 110 5.83 -0.17 -1.32
CA MET A 110 6.71 0.96 -1.03
C MET A 110 7.65 1.27 -2.21
N LYS A 111 8.12 0.26 -2.95
CA LYS A 111 8.89 0.48 -4.19
C LYS A 111 8.08 1.22 -5.26
N ALA A 112 6.78 0.89 -5.41
CA ALA A 112 5.90 1.57 -6.35
C ALA A 112 5.69 3.05 -5.98
N ILE A 113 5.45 3.31 -4.68
CA ILE A 113 5.24 4.66 -4.16
C ILE A 113 6.52 5.49 -4.25
N ASP A 114 7.66 4.92 -3.85
CA ASP A 114 8.97 5.56 -3.94
C ASP A 114 9.28 5.93 -5.40
N PHE A 115 9.14 4.98 -6.33
CA PHE A 115 9.27 5.26 -7.77
C PHE A 115 8.40 6.44 -8.23
N ALA A 116 7.11 6.43 -7.86
CA ALA A 116 6.15 7.44 -8.30
C ALA A 116 6.39 8.83 -7.68
N ALA A 117 6.94 8.91 -6.46
CA ALA A 117 7.18 10.17 -5.76
C ALA A 117 8.22 11.08 -6.44
N HIS A 118 9.07 10.52 -7.30
CA HIS A 118 10.15 11.26 -7.96
C HIS A 118 9.70 12.07 -9.19
N ASP A 119 8.48 11.84 -9.71
CA ASP A 119 7.99 12.48 -10.93
C ASP A 119 6.49 12.70 -10.87
N GLN A 120 6.07 13.96 -10.98
CA GLN A 120 4.67 14.37 -10.91
C GLN A 120 3.77 13.63 -11.91
N ARG A 121 4.32 13.21 -13.06
CA ARG A 121 3.58 12.42 -14.06
C ARG A 121 3.08 11.08 -13.53
N TYR A 122 3.67 10.59 -12.44
CA TYR A 122 3.34 9.31 -11.82
C TYR A 122 2.60 9.46 -10.49
N TYR A 123 2.21 10.66 -10.04
CA TYR A 123 1.51 10.83 -8.77
C TYR A 123 0.20 10.05 -8.68
N PHE A 124 -0.48 9.83 -9.82
CA PHE A 124 -1.65 8.95 -9.88
C PHE A 124 -1.36 7.51 -9.38
N LEU A 125 -0.12 7.02 -9.52
CA LEU A 125 0.29 5.71 -8.99
C LEU A 125 0.36 5.71 -7.47
N ILE A 126 0.66 6.84 -6.82
CA ILE A 126 0.68 6.96 -5.36
C ILE A 126 -0.76 6.81 -4.84
N TYR A 127 -1.70 7.54 -5.44
CA TYR A 127 -3.13 7.40 -5.14
C TYR A 127 -3.59 5.95 -5.34
N ASN A 128 -3.36 5.37 -6.53
CA ASN A 128 -3.77 4.01 -6.85
C ASN A 128 -3.15 2.97 -5.89
N ALA A 129 -1.85 3.12 -5.57
CA ALA A 129 -1.16 2.26 -4.61
C ALA A 129 -1.77 2.37 -3.22
N SER A 130 -2.14 3.58 -2.77
CA SER A 130 -2.74 3.79 -1.45
C SER A 130 -4.12 3.13 -1.33
N VAL A 131 -4.98 3.30 -2.34
CA VAL A 131 -6.32 2.68 -2.40
C VAL A 131 -6.21 1.16 -2.41
N LEU A 132 -5.32 0.64 -3.26
CA LEU A 132 -5.10 -0.79 -3.36
C LEU A 132 -4.49 -1.37 -2.08
N TYR A 133 -3.52 -0.68 -1.47
CA TYR A 133 -2.93 -1.06 -0.20
C TYR A 133 -4.02 -1.19 0.86
N TRP A 134 -4.85 -0.16 1.02
CA TRP A 134 -5.90 -0.13 2.02
C TRP A 134 -6.93 -1.25 1.86
N LYS A 135 -7.28 -1.55 0.61
CA LYS A 135 -8.17 -2.68 0.29
C LYS A 135 -7.58 -4.02 0.71
N LEU A 136 -6.27 -4.21 0.56
CA LEU A 136 -5.62 -5.51 0.75
C LEU A 136 -5.17 -5.74 2.20
N VAL A 137 -4.86 -4.69 2.97
CA VAL A 137 -4.43 -4.83 4.37
C VAL A 137 -5.56 -5.04 5.38
N ARG A 138 -6.81 -5.20 4.93
CA ARG A 138 -7.98 -5.41 5.81
C ARG A 138 -7.80 -6.48 6.89
N PRO A 139 -7.12 -7.63 6.65
CA PRO A 139 -6.89 -8.63 7.71
C PRO A 139 -6.09 -8.11 8.92
N TYR A 140 -5.30 -7.05 8.75
CA TYR A 140 -4.49 -6.43 9.80
C TYR A 140 -5.21 -5.29 10.55
N LEU A 141 -6.43 -4.93 10.16
CA LEU A 141 -7.22 -3.90 10.87
C LEU A 141 -7.88 -4.40 12.16
N LYS A 142 -7.69 -5.67 12.52
CA LYS A 142 -8.16 -6.21 13.80
C LYS A 142 -7.27 -5.73 14.96
N PRO A 143 -7.83 -5.54 16.17
CA PRO A 143 -7.06 -5.11 17.33
C PRO A 143 -5.82 -5.99 17.58
N GLY A 144 -4.71 -5.36 17.97
CA GLY A 144 -3.45 -6.04 18.28
C GLY A 144 -2.58 -6.37 17.05
N PHE A 145 -3.05 -6.12 15.82
CA PHE A 145 -2.27 -6.30 14.59
C PHE A 145 -2.07 -5.01 13.79
N ARG A 146 -2.75 -3.92 14.17
CA ARG A 146 -2.65 -2.62 13.48
C ARG A 146 -1.25 -2.03 13.55
N TYR A 147 -0.47 -2.41 14.56
CA TYR A 147 0.94 -2.00 14.68
C TYR A 147 1.77 -2.38 13.44
N CYS A 148 1.44 -3.47 12.75
CA CYS A 148 2.13 -3.90 11.53
C CYS A 148 1.96 -2.90 10.37
N LEU A 149 0.87 -2.13 10.38
CA LEU A 149 0.53 -1.18 9.32
C LEU A 149 1.25 0.16 9.50
N ILE A 150 1.58 0.53 10.74
CA ILE A 150 2.12 1.86 11.09
C ILE A 150 3.27 2.31 10.17
N PRO A 151 4.31 1.49 9.89
CA PRO A 151 5.42 1.94 9.06
C PRO A 151 5.00 2.29 7.62
N SER A 152 4.17 1.44 7.01
CA SER A 152 3.77 1.61 5.60
C SER A 152 2.66 2.64 5.44
N LEU A 153 1.68 2.66 6.34
CA LEU A 153 0.60 3.66 6.33
C LEU A 153 1.13 5.07 6.63
N SER A 154 2.08 5.21 7.56
CA SER A 154 2.77 6.50 7.81
C SER A 154 3.44 7.02 6.55
N GLN A 155 4.16 6.16 5.82
CA GLN A 155 4.83 6.55 4.59
C GLN A 155 3.83 6.93 3.49
N ILE A 156 2.74 6.17 3.34
CA ILE A 156 1.67 6.48 2.37
C ILE A 156 1.07 7.86 2.66
N VAL A 157 0.63 8.10 3.91
CA VAL A 157 0.04 9.39 4.33
C VAL A 157 1.03 10.54 4.11
N LYS A 158 2.30 10.33 4.47
CA LYS A 158 3.35 11.33 4.25
C LYS A 158 3.48 11.69 2.78
N VAL A 159 3.62 10.70 1.89
CA VAL A 159 3.82 10.96 0.46
C VAL A 159 2.59 11.62 -0.14
N LEU A 160 1.37 11.14 0.16
CA LEU A 160 0.13 11.77 -0.32
C LEU A 160 0.00 13.24 0.10
N ASN A 161 0.46 13.58 1.31
CA ASN A 161 0.49 14.96 1.79
C ASN A 161 1.55 15.79 1.06
N GLN A 162 2.75 15.24 0.81
CA GLN A 162 3.83 15.92 0.10
C GLN A 162 3.51 16.16 -1.37
N THR A 163 2.75 15.26 -1.99
CA THR A 163 2.32 15.38 -3.39
C THR A 163 0.99 16.11 -3.55
N GLU A 164 0.46 16.67 -2.46
CA GLU A 164 -0.81 17.42 -2.45
C GLU A 164 -1.95 16.66 -3.14
N GLU A 165 -2.14 15.39 -2.79
CA GLU A 165 -3.20 14.58 -3.37
C GLU A 165 -4.57 15.25 -3.15
N GLN A 166 -5.36 15.32 -4.22
CA GLN A 166 -6.56 16.16 -4.32
C GLN A 166 -7.78 15.53 -3.65
N ASP A 167 -7.78 14.19 -3.51
CA ASP A 167 -8.79 13.47 -2.75
C ASP A 167 -8.57 13.67 -1.24
N HIS A 168 -9.03 14.82 -0.74
CA HIS A 168 -8.92 15.20 0.67
C HIS A 168 -9.68 14.25 1.58
N GLU A 169 -10.82 13.71 1.12
CA GLU A 169 -11.60 12.75 1.89
C GLU A 169 -10.82 11.46 2.09
N TRP A 170 -10.16 10.97 1.04
CA TRP A 170 -9.30 9.81 1.12
C TRP A 170 -8.07 10.02 2.02
N ARG A 171 -7.42 11.19 1.92
CA ARG A 171 -6.32 11.55 2.82
C ARG A 171 -6.78 11.57 4.28
N ALA A 172 -7.91 12.21 4.56
CA ALA A 172 -8.49 12.26 5.91
C ALA A 172 -8.78 10.85 6.45
N GLU A 173 -9.36 9.98 5.62
CA GLU A 173 -9.62 8.57 5.97
C GLU A 173 -8.34 7.86 6.40
N LEU A 174 -7.26 7.96 5.61
CA LEU A 174 -5.99 7.32 5.96
C LEU A 174 -5.33 7.94 7.20
N MET A 175 -5.46 9.25 7.41
CA MET A 175 -4.96 9.92 8.61
C MET A 175 -5.68 9.46 9.88
N ILE A 176 -7.01 9.36 9.86
CA ILE A 176 -7.81 8.84 10.97
C ILE A 176 -7.38 7.41 11.31
N ASN A 177 -7.31 6.56 10.30
CA ASN A 177 -6.90 5.16 10.48
C ASN A 177 -5.46 5.02 10.98
N LEU A 178 -4.54 5.91 10.58
CA LEU A 178 -3.18 5.92 11.10
C LEU A 178 -3.15 6.30 12.59
N LEU A 179 -3.94 7.29 13.01
CA LEU A 179 -4.07 7.64 14.42
C LEU A 179 -4.65 6.48 15.24
N GLU A 180 -5.65 5.78 14.72
CA GLU A 180 -6.17 4.55 15.35
C GLU A 180 -5.08 3.47 15.48
N CYS A 181 -4.22 3.30 14.47
CA CYS A 181 -3.11 2.36 14.55
C CYS A 181 -2.12 2.72 15.66
N PHE A 182 -1.79 4.01 15.82
CA PHE A 182 -0.94 4.44 16.93
C PHE A 182 -1.57 4.17 18.30
N LEU A 183 -2.87 4.43 18.45
CA LEU A 183 -3.60 4.19 19.68
C LEU A 183 -3.68 2.69 20.03
N ASP A 184 -4.02 1.83 19.07
CA ASP A 184 -4.05 0.37 19.25
C ASP A 184 -2.69 -0.19 19.67
N ALA A 185 -1.60 0.37 19.13
CA ALA A 185 -0.23 -0.01 19.46
C ALA A 185 0.35 0.70 20.69
N SER A 186 -0.44 1.51 21.42
CA SER A 186 0.02 2.34 22.54
C SER A 186 1.21 3.27 22.23
N LYS A 187 1.36 3.67 20.97
CA LYS A 187 2.38 4.61 20.49
C LYS A 187 1.93 6.05 20.69
N LEU A 188 1.76 6.43 21.96
CA LEU A 188 1.07 7.67 22.32
C LEU A 188 1.86 8.94 21.95
N LYS A 189 3.20 8.87 21.95
CA LYS A 189 4.04 10.00 21.55
C LYS A 189 3.84 10.31 20.06
N GLU A 190 3.93 9.29 19.21
CA GLU A 190 3.68 9.43 17.78
C GLU A 190 2.22 9.85 17.50
N ALA A 191 1.26 9.32 18.27
CA ALA A 191 -0.14 9.74 18.18
C ALA A 191 -0.32 11.24 18.49
N GLU A 192 0.33 11.74 19.54
CA GLU A 192 0.29 13.15 19.94
C GLU A 192 0.87 14.06 18.87
N GLU A 193 2.09 13.75 18.41
CA GLU A 193 2.80 14.50 17.36
C GLU A 193 1.97 14.55 16.06
N PHE A 194 1.33 13.44 15.69
CA PHE A 194 0.56 13.34 14.45
C PHE A 194 -0.84 13.96 14.53
N SER A 195 -1.54 13.79 15.66
CA SER A 195 -2.96 14.12 15.81
C SER A 195 -3.29 15.59 15.53
N SER A 196 -2.42 16.51 15.95
CA SER A 196 -2.65 17.95 15.78
C SER A 196 -2.67 18.35 14.30
N ALA A 197 -1.70 17.89 13.52
CA ALA A 197 -1.63 18.17 12.09
C ALA A 197 -2.80 17.53 11.32
N ALA A 198 -3.17 16.30 11.70
CA ALA A 198 -4.32 15.61 11.13
C ALA A 198 -5.65 16.34 11.44
N ALA A 199 -5.83 16.83 12.66
CA ALA A 199 -7.04 17.55 13.06
C ALA A 199 -7.19 18.88 12.31
N ILE A 200 -6.10 19.63 12.12
CA ILE A 200 -6.09 20.86 11.32
C ILE A 200 -6.50 20.56 9.88
N PHE A 201 -5.82 19.61 9.24
CA PHE A 201 -6.12 19.23 7.85
C PHE A 201 -7.59 18.82 7.67
N ILE A 202 -8.11 17.95 8.54
CA ILE A 202 -9.49 17.46 8.46
C ILE A 202 -10.49 18.58 8.72
N LYS A 203 -10.24 19.47 9.68
CA LYS A 203 -11.13 20.60 9.96
C LYS A 203 -11.25 21.56 8.77
N GLU A 204 -10.14 21.80 8.06
CA GLU A 204 -10.08 22.72 6.93
C GLU A 204 -10.65 22.13 5.64
N ASN A 205 -10.44 20.82 5.41
CA ASN A 205 -10.72 20.21 4.11
C ASN A 205 -11.91 19.25 4.11
N VAL A 206 -12.20 18.60 5.24
CA VAL A 206 -13.24 17.54 5.35
C VAL A 206 -13.97 17.65 6.72
N PRO A 207 -14.62 18.79 7.01
CA PRO A 207 -15.15 19.09 8.35
C PRO A 207 -16.14 18.04 8.89
N ASP A 208 -16.86 17.35 8.01
CA ASP A 208 -17.80 16.28 8.38
C ASP A 208 -17.11 15.11 9.10
N LYS A 209 -15.82 14.85 8.83
CA LYS A 209 -15.02 13.83 9.52
C LYS A 209 -14.33 14.36 10.79
N PHE A 210 -14.45 15.65 11.12
CA PHE A 210 -13.76 16.23 12.28
C PHE A 210 -14.20 15.58 13.61
N SER A 211 -15.47 15.20 13.72
CA SER A 211 -16.00 14.49 14.89
C SER A 211 -15.28 13.15 15.16
N GLN A 212 -14.85 12.46 14.11
CA GLN A 212 -14.16 11.17 14.21
C GLN A 212 -12.75 11.36 14.79
N ILE A 213 -11.95 12.26 14.21
CA ILE A 213 -10.60 12.53 14.72
C ILE A 213 -10.63 13.15 16.13
N PHE A 214 -11.59 14.04 16.41
CA PHE A 214 -11.74 14.62 17.74
C PHE A 214 -11.97 13.54 18.80
N SER A 215 -12.80 12.54 18.49
CA SER A 215 -13.06 11.41 19.39
C SER A 215 -11.79 10.60 19.69
N LEU A 216 -10.93 10.39 18.69
CA LEU A 216 -9.63 9.73 18.88
C LEU A 216 -8.66 10.58 19.73
N MET A 217 -8.67 11.90 19.56
CA MET A 217 -7.86 12.82 20.38
C MET A 217 -8.29 12.83 21.85
N VAL A 218 -9.60 12.75 22.12
CA VAL A 218 -10.11 12.60 23.49
C VAL A 218 -9.63 11.28 24.09
N MET A 219 -9.68 10.18 23.34
CA MET A 219 -9.13 8.89 23.79
C MET A 219 -7.62 8.98 24.07
N LEU A 220 -6.85 9.61 23.18
CA LEU A 220 -5.43 9.87 23.38
C LEU A 220 -5.17 10.63 24.70
N SER A 221 -5.93 11.69 24.95
CA SER A 221 -5.82 12.48 26.19
C SER A 221 -6.08 11.64 27.44
N HIS A 222 -7.10 10.77 27.40
CA HIS A 222 -7.37 9.84 28.50
C HIS A 222 -6.19 8.89 28.76
N PHE A 223 -5.60 8.31 27.71
CA PHE A 223 -4.43 7.44 27.85
C PHE A 223 -3.21 8.17 28.43
N LEU A 224 -2.92 9.38 27.94
CA LEU A 224 -1.81 10.21 28.45
C LEU A 224 -2.01 10.59 29.93
N ASN A 225 -3.22 10.97 30.31
CA ASN A 225 -3.56 11.29 31.70
C ASN A 225 -3.40 10.08 32.62
N ALA A 226 -3.84 8.89 32.18
CA ALA A 226 -3.69 7.66 32.93
C ALA A 226 -2.20 7.32 33.18
N LEU A 227 -1.35 7.48 32.16
CA LEU A 227 0.11 7.29 32.31
C LEU A 227 0.74 8.30 33.27
N SER A 228 0.36 9.57 33.19
CA SER A 228 0.85 10.62 34.10
C SER A 228 0.49 10.30 35.55
N LEU A 229 -0.75 9.89 35.81
CA LEU A 229 -1.21 9.49 37.14
C LEU A 229 -0.48 8.23 37.65
N GLY A 230 -0.26 7.25 36.78
CA GLY A 230 0.51 6.04 37.10
C GLY A 230 1.96 6.35 37.48
N SER A 231 2.64 7.18 36.69
CA SER A 231 4.01 7.62 36.97
C SER A 231 4.12 8.36 38.31
N LYS A 232 3.19 9.29 38.60
CA LYS A 232 3.14 9.98 39.90
C LYS A 232 2.97 9.02 41.08
N ARG A 233 2.14 7.98 40.94
CA ARG A 233 1.97 6.94 41.98
C ARG A 233 3.27 6.15 42.20
N LEU A 234 3.89 5.66 41.13
CA LEU A 234 5.18 4.95 41.18
C LEU A 234 6.28 5.77 41.88
N HIS A 235 6.41 7.05 41.56
CA HIS A 235 7.36 7.94 42.24
C HIS A 235 7.05 8.11 43.73
N THR A 236 5.78 8.21 44.08
CA THR A 236 5.35 8.32 45.50
C THR A 236 5.65 7.05 46.28
N ASP A 237 5.44 5.88 45.67
CA ASP A 237 5.67 4.58 46.31
C ASP A 237 7.17 4.28 46.47
N LEU A 238 7.99 4.63 45.49
CA LEU A 238 9.45 4.56 45.59
C LEU A 238 10.01 5.47 46.69
N ALA A 239 9.55 6.72 46.77
CA ALA A 239 9.98 7.65 47.81
C ALA A 239 9.61 7.13 49.22
N LYS A 240 8.44 6.52 49.39
CA LYS A 240 8.05 5.87 50.66
C LYS A 240 8.91 4.65 50.99
N ALA A 241 9.27 3.84 50.00
CA ALA A 241 10.13 2.67 50.19
C ALA A 241 11.59 3.06 50.56
N GLU A 242 12.08 4.20 50.08
CA GLU A 242 13.40 4.73 50.42
C GLU A 242 13.44 5.40 51.80
N MET A 243 12.37 6.07 52.22
CA MET A 243 12.26 6.68 53.56
C MET A 243 11.96 5.68 54.69
N GLY A 244 11.59 4.43 54.35
CA GLY A 244 11.31 3.35 55.29
C GLY A 244 12.49 2.43 55.59
N LYS A 245 13.72 2.82 55.19
CA LYS A 245 14.98 2.12 55.49
C LYS A 245 15.86 2.93 56.44
#